data_AF-A0A535YM38-F1
#
_entry.id   AF-A0A535YM38-F1
#
_cell.length_a   1.000
_cell.length_b   1.000
_cell.length_c   1.000
_cell.angle_alpha   90.00
_cell.angle_beta   90.00
_cell.angle_gamma   90.00
#
_symmetry.space_group_name_H-M   'P 1'
#
loop_
_entity.id
_entity.type
_entity.pdbx_description
1 polymer ?
#
loop_
_entity_poly.entity_id
_entity_poly.type
_entity_poly.pdbx_seq_one_letter_code
_entity_poly.pdbx_strand_id
1 'polypeptide(L)' 'MHMVSSVHEARRAAESGADLIIAQGTEGGGHVGLMGTFVLVRQVVRAVAPIPVLAAGGIADGAGLA' A
#
# COMPACT_ATOMS: atom_id res chain seq x y z
N MET A 1 6.97 -2.79 9.99
CA MET A 1 5.84 -2.63 9.04
C MET A 1 5.29 -1.21 9.10
N HIS A 2 4.89 -0.61 7.98
CA HIS A 2 4.32 0.75 7.95
C HIS A 2 3.18 0.87 6.92
N MET A 3 2.12 1.60 7.26
CA MET A 3 1.00 1.88 6.37
C MET A 3 1.25 3.18 5.62
N VAL A 4 1.02 3.17 4.31
CA VAL A 4 1.29 4.29 3.41
C VAL A 4 0.13 4.49 2.45
N SER A 5 -0.08 5.74 2.05
CA SER A 5 -1.12 6.16 1.11
C SER A 5 -0.54 6.75 -0.18
N SER A 6 0.79 6.85 -0.27
CA SER A 6 1.52 7.34 -1.45
C SER A 6 2.84 6.62 -1.68
N VAL A 7 3.35 6.69 -2.92
CA VAL A 7 4.67 6.16 -3.29
C VAL A 7 5.81 6.85 -2.55
N HIS A 8 5.66 8.15 -2.28
CA HIS A 8 6.66 8.92 -1.54
C HIS A 8 6.80 8.40 -0.09
N GLU A 9 5.68 8.21 0.60
CA GLU A 9 5.66 7.61 1.93
C GLU A 9 6.23 6.19 1.93
N ALA A 10 5.91 5.38 0.92
CA ALA A 10 6.43 4.02 0.77
C ALA A 10 7.96 3.99 0.69
N ARG A 11 8.57 4.87 -0.12
CA ARG A 11 10.04 4.99 -0.23
C ARG A 11 10.67 5.42 1.10
N ARG A 12 10.09 6.42 1.76
CA ARG A 12 10.57 6.88 3.06
C ARG A 12 10.50 5.79 4.13
N ALA A 13 9.43 5.01 4.13
CA ALA A 13 9.27 3.88 5.04
C ALA A 13 10.31 2.78 4.77
N ALA A 14 10.55 2.45 3.50
CA ALA A 14 11.59 1.51 3.08
C ALA A 14 12.99 1.97 3.50
N GLU A 15 13.34 3.24 3.25
CA GLU A 15 14.60 3.85 3.65
C GLU A 15 14.78 3.87 5.18
N SER A 16 13.68 3.95 5.92
CA SER A 16 13.66 3.88 7.39
C SER A 16 13.77 2.44 7.93
N GLY A 17 13.91 1.44 7.05
CA GLY A 17 14.11 0.04 7.43
C GLY A 17 12.82 -0.75 7.64
N ALA A 18 11.70 -0.36 7.03
CA ALA A 18 10.47 -1.15 7.12
C ALA A 18 10.60 -2.52 6.42
N ASP A 19 10.38 -3.60 7.16
CA ASP A 19 10.41 -4.97 6.59
C ASP A 19 9.19 -5.32 5.71
N LEU A 20 8.14 -4.48 5.76
CA LEU A 20 6.85 -4.70 5.12
C LEU A 20 6.12 -3.37 4.93
N ILE A 21 5.52 -3.17 3.77
CA ILE A 21 4.69 -1.99 3.46
C ILE A 21 3.22 -2.39 3.33
N ILE A 22 2.31 -1.62 3.94
CA ILE A 22 0.86 -1.75 3.74
C ILE A 22 0.42 -0.58 2.86
N ALA A 23 0.09 -0.85 1.61
CA ALA A 23 -0.40 0.14 0.67
C ALA A 23 -1.92 0.26 0.80
N GLN A 24 -2.40 1.31 1.49
CA GLN A 24 -3.82 1.56 1.71
C GLN A 24 -4.37 2.58 0.70
N GLY A 25 -5.28 2.15 -0.16
CA GLY A 25 -5.98 3.05 -1.07
C GLY A 25 -7.15 3.81 -0.41
N THR A 26 -7.73 4.73 -1.18
CA THR A 26 -8.85 5.58 -0.78
C THR A 26 -10.13 4.83 -0.42
N GLU A 27 -10.25 3.57 -0.85
CA GLU A 27 -11.36 2.66 -0.53
C GLU A 27 -11.26 2.11 0.92
N GLY A 28 -10.19 2.43 1.65
CA GLY A 28 -10.07 2.13 3.08
C GLY A 28 -10.96 3.02 3.95
N GLY A 29 -11.26 2.56 5.17
CA GLY A 29 -11.88 3.39 6.21
C GLY A 29 -10.84 4.17 7.00
N GLY A 30 -11.24 5.32 7.57
CA GLY A 30 -10.37 6.15 8.43
C GLY A 30 -9.58 7.20 7.65
N HIS A 31 -8.33 7.43 8.04
CA HIS A 31 -7.48 8.44 7.40
C HIS A 31 -6.80 7.84 6.16
N VAL A 32 -7.33 8.19 5.00
CA VAL A 32 -6.87 7.67 3.70
C VAL A 32 -6.32 8.76 2.81
N GLY A 33 -5.43 8.36 1.90
CA GLY A 33 -4.99 9.21 0.80
C GLY A 33 -5.98 9.25 -0.37
N LEU A 34 -5.53 9.80 -1.49
CA LEU A 34 -6.37 10.07 -2.66
C LEU A 34 -6.28 9.00 -3.77
N MET A 35 -5.28 8.11 -3.72
CA MET A 35 -5.10 7.08 -4.75
C MET A 35 -5.92 5.83 -4.45
N GLY A 36 -6.55 5.28 -5.49
CA GLY A 36 -7.26 4.00 -5.40
C GLY A 36 -6.31 2.81 -5.18
N THR A 37 -6.78 1.78 -4.50
CA THR A 37 -6.01 0.62 -4.02
C THR A 37 -5.28 -0.07 -5.17
N PHE A 38 -5.97 -0.33 -6.28
CA PHE A 38 -5.39 -1.01 -7.44
C PHE A 38 -4.18 -0.26 -8.03
N VAL A 39 -4.29 1.06 -8.14
CA VAL A 39 -3.22 1.91 -8.69
C VAL A 39 -2.08 2.04 -7.68
N LEU A 40 -2.40 2.35 -6.43
CA LEU A 40 -1.41 2.56 -5.37
C LEU A 40 -0.55 1.32 -5.16
N VAL A 41 -1.16 0.15 -4.99
CA VAL A 41 -0.44 -1.12 -4.73
C VAL A 41 0.57 -1.40 -5.84
N ARG A 42 0.17 -1.25 -7.11
CA ARG A 42 1.05 -1.48 -8.27
C ARG A 42 2.25 -0.54 -8.29
N GLN A 43 2.05 0.73 -7.96
CA GLN A 43 3.14 1.70 -7.92
C GLN A 43 4.07 1.47 -6.72
N VAL A 44 3.50 1.15 -5.55
CA VAL A 44 4.26 0.88 -4.33
C VAL A 44 5.13 -0.37 -4.48
N VAL A 45 4.58 -1.48 -4.97
CA VAL A 45 5.34 -2.72 -5.24
C VAL A 45 6.58 -2.45 -6.10
N ARG A 46 6.44 -1.66 -7.16
CA ARG A 46 7.56 -1.29 -8.04
C ARG A 46 8.58 -0.39 -7.35
N ALA A 47 8.14 0.46 -6.44
CA ALA A 47 8.98 1.48 -5.81
C ALA A 47 9.82 0.92 -4.65
N VAL A 48 9.38 -0.16 -3.99
CA VAL A 48 10.01 -0.66 -2.75
C VAL A 48 10.56 -2.09 -2.87
N ALA A 49 10.50 -2.70 -4.05
CA ALA A 49 11.08 -4.02 -4.26
C ALA A 49 12.55 -4.07 -3.76
N PRO A 50 12.97 -5.11 -3.04
CA PRO A 50 12.27 -6.39 -2.85
C PRO A 50 11.36 -6.48 -1.61
N ILE A 51 11.08 -5.37 -0.91
CA ILE A 51 10.29 -5.38 0.32
C ILE A 51 8.85 -5.82 0.00
N PRO A 52 8.26 -6.77 0.76
CA PRO A 52 6.89 -7.22 0.53
C PRO A 52 5.86 -6.12 0.76
N VAL A 53 4.77 -6.17 0.00
CA VAL A 53 3.67 -5.20 0.06
C VAL A 53 2.34 -5.91 0.30
N LEU A 54 1.59 -5.48 1.32
CA LEU A 54 0.20 -5.87 1.56
C LEU A 54 -0.73 -4.81 0.97
N ALA A 55 -1.73 -5.24 0.21
CA ALA A 55 -2.81 -4.39 -0.27
C ALA A 55 -3.86 -4.18 0.83
N ALA A 56 -4.32 -2.94 1.01
CA ALA A 56 -5.42 -2.59 1.91
C ALA A 56 -6.35 -1.57 1.28
N GLY A 57 -7.64 -1.64 1.62
CA GLY A 57 -8.69 -0.80 1.05
C GLY A 57 -9.56 -1.57 0.05
N GLY A 58 -10.88 -1.58 0.27
CA GLY A 58 -11.84 -2.20 -0.65
C GLY A 58 -11.82 -3.73 -0.80
N ILE A 59 -10.91 -4.47 -0.14
CA ILE A 59 -10.83 -5.95 -0.22
C ILE A 59 -11.52 -6.57 1.00
N ALA A 60 -12.66 -7.22 0.80
CA ALA A 60 -13.49 -7.80 1.88
C ALA A 60 -13.63 -9.33 1.82
N ASP A 61 -13.40 -9.93 0.65
CA ASP A 61 -13.56 -11.36 0.40
C ASP A 61 -12.59 -11.84 -0.69
N GLY A 62 -12.69 -13.11 -1.06
CA GLY A 62 -11.86 -13.71 -2.11
C GLY A 62 -12.07 -13.11 -3.50
N ALA A 63 -13.23 -12.51 -3.78
CA ALA A 63 -13.47 -11.88 -5.08
C ALA A 63 -12.66 -10.58 -5.24
N GLY A 64 -12.40 -9.85 -4.14
CA GLY A 64 -11.48 -8.71 -4.14
C GLY A 64 -9.99 -9.07 -4.30
N LEU A 65 -9.64 -10.36 -4.15
CA LEU A 65 -8.29 -10.87 -4.37
C LEU A 65 -8.07 -11.43 -5.80
N ALA A 66 -9.15 -11.88 -6.46
CA ALA A 66 -9.13 -12.63 -7.73
C ALA A 66 -8.86 -11.76 -8.97
#